data_AF-A0A2T9YR03-F1
#
_entry.id   AF-A0A2T9YR03-F1
#
_cell.length_a   1.000
_cell.length_b   1.000
_cell.length_c   1.000
_cell.angle_alpha   90.00
_cell.angle_beta   90.00
_cell.angle_gamma   90.00
#
_symmetry.space_group_name_H-M   'P 1'
#
loop_
_entity.id
_entity.type
_entity.pdbx_description
1 polymer ?
#
loop_
_entity_poly.entity_id
_entity_poly.type
_entity_poly.pdbx_seq_one_letter_code
_entity_poly.pdbx_strand_id
1 'polypeptide(L)'
;MIEDFYHQITTGRVSSVCWLPPEAGLSYNDPDLLFLTGTSGSNQEISFWSIKNPDFAQNNATPLEFDICEIGSLQHKGDVNCIQPHGTDGVLTGSSNGTINYFKLIVSC
;
A
#
# COMPACT_ATOMS: atom_id res chain seq x y z
N MET A 1 -27.45 5.11 1.98
CA MET A 1 -25.98 5.16 2.04
C MET A 1 -25.55 3.75 1.66
N ILE A 2 -25.14 3.55 0.40
CA ILE A 2 -24.52 2.29 0.00
C ILE A 2 -23.08 2.46 0.47
N GLU A 3 -22.69 1.68 1.47
CA GLU A 3 -21.28 1.56 1.80
C GLU A 3 -20.68 0.69 0.69
N ASP A 4 -19.97 1.32 -0.24
CA ASP A 4 -19.20 0.60 -1.25
C ASP A 4 -18.09 -0.15 -0.51
N PHE A 5 -18.32 -1.43 -0.25
CA PHE A 5 -17.40 -2.30 0.46
C PHE A 5 -16.55 -3.07 -0.56
N TYR A 6 -15.27 -2.72 -0.65
CA TYR A 6 -14.30 -3.48 -1.43
C TYR A 6 -13.50 -4.40 -0.51
N HIS A 7 -13.25 -5.63 -0.98
CA HIS A 7 -12.46 -6.62 -0.27
C HIS A 7 -11.52 -7.34 -1.22
N GLN A 8 -10.24 -7.33 -0.90
CA GLN A 8 -9.20 -8.06 -1.60
C GLN A 8 -8.56 -9.10 -0.69
N ILE A 9 -8.45 -10.33 -1.19
CA ILE A 9 -7.73 -11.41 -0.50
C ILE A 9 -6.24 -11.23 -0.77
N THR A 10 -5.43 -11.32 0.29
CA THR A 10 -3.97 -11.29 0.23
C THR A 10 -3.38 -12.65 0.58
N THR A 11 -2.07 -12.83 0.38
CA THR A 11 -1.36 -14.10 0.61
C THR A 11 -1.26 -14.51 2.08
N GLY A 12 -1.56 -13.61 3.03
CA GLY A 12 -1.41 -13.84 4.45
C GLY A 12 -2.34 -12.97 5.31
N ARG A 13 -2.29 -13.13 6.63
CA ARG A 13 -3.09 -12.29 7.53
C ARG A 13 -2.45 -10.90 7.61
N VAL A 14 -3.13 -9.89 7.07
CA VAL A 14 -2.71 -8.49 7.15
C VAL A 14 -2.62 -8.06 8.62
N SER A 15 -1.47 -7.57 9.03
CA SER A 15 -1.17 -7.07 10.39
C SER A 15 -0.90 -5.57 10.42
N SER A 16 -0.56 -4.96 9.29
CA SER A 16 -0.34 -3.52 9.18
C SER A 16 -0.72 -3.02 7.78
N VAL A 17 -1.18 -1.77 7.71
CA VAL A 17 -1.53 -1.06 6.48
C VAL A 17 -1.04 0.38 6.61
N CYS A 18 -0.47 0.94 5.55
CA CYS A 18 -0.03 2.32 5.56
C CYS A 18 -0.14 2.97 4.19
N TRP A 19 -0.82 4.12 4.12
CA TRP A 19 -0.82 4.98 2.94
C TRP A 19 0.54 5.62 2.75
N LEU A 20 1.02 5.66 1.51
CA LEU A 20 2.18 6.48 1.17
C LEU A 20 1.74 7.92 0.96
N PRO A 21 2.59 8.90 1.32
CA PRO A 21 2.33 10.28 0.94
C PRO A 21 2.34 10.38 -0.60
N PRO A 22 1.51 11.26 -1.18
CA PRO A 22 1.59 11.57 -2.60
C PRO A 22 2.99 12.11 -2.95
N GLU A 23 3.40 11.98 -4.20
CA GLU A 23 4.67 12.57 -4.63
C GLU A 23 4.64 14.09 -4.38
N ALA A 24 5.70 14.61 -3.77
CA ALA A 24 5.77 16.01 -3.36
C ALA A 24 5.65 16.93 -4.58
N GLY A 25 4.57 17.72 -4.64
CA GLY A 25 4.26 18.62 -5.76
C GLY A 25 3.19 18.11 -6.73
N LEU A 26 2.70 16.87 -6.55
CA LEU A 26 1.72 16.21 -7.43
C LEU A 26 0.45 15.74 -6.71
N SER A 27 0.24 16.11 -5.44
CA SER A 27 -0.87 15.63 -4.59
C SER A 27 -2.29 15.83 -5.14
N TYR A 28 -2.46 16.60 -6.21
CA TYR A 28 -3.73 16.82 -6.91
C TYR A 28 -3.75 16.30 -8.35
N ASN A 29 -2.70 15.57 -8.79
CA ASN A 29 -2.49 15.08 -10.15
C ASN A 29 -2.20 13.57 -10.23
N ASP A 30 -2.05 12.87 -9.10
CA ASP A 30 -1.77 11.43 -9.12
C ASP A 30 -3.05 10.62 -9.44
N PRO A 31 -3.06 9.86 -10.56
CA PRO A 31 -4.21 9.06 -10.95
C PRO A 31 -4.43 7.84 -10.04
N ASP A 32 -3.42 7.51 -9.22
CA ASP A 32 -3.36 6.34 -8.37
C ASP A 32 -2.94 6.74 -6.95
N LEU A 33 -3.59 6.18 -5.95
CA LEU A 33 -3.19 6.25 -4.55
C LEU A 33 -2.42 4.99 -4.19
N LEU A 34 -1.34 5.15 -3.45
CA LEU A 34 -0.39 4.08 -3.16
C LEU A 34 -0.40 3.73 -1.67
N PHE A 35 -0.36 2.44 -1.35
CA PHE A 35 -0.29 1.97 0.03
C PHE A 35 0.50 0.68 0.15
N LEU A 36 0.92 0.38 1.38
CA LEU A 36 1.63 -0.83 1.73
C LEU A 36 0.81 -1.65 2.71
N THR A 37 0.95 -2.97 2.62
CA THR A 37 0.43 -3.89 3.62
C THR A 37 1.54 -4.78 4.13
N GLY A 38 1.52 -5.07 5.42
CA GLY A 38 2.39 -6.05 6.06
C GLY A 38 1.59 -7.27 6.50
N THR A 39 2.13 -8.46 6.30
CA THR A 39 1.49 -9.73 6.70
C THR A 39 2.20 -10.41 7.88
N SER A 40 1.49 -11.33 8.52
CA SER A 40 1.92 -12.11 9.68
C SER A 40 1.58 -13.59 9.53
N GLY A 41 2.30 -14.45 10.26
CA GLY A 41 2.10 -15.89 10.28
C GLY A 41 3.09 -16.63 9.36
N SER A 42 2.58 -17.56 8.56
CA SER A 42 3.42 -18.38 7.66
C SER A 42 3.95 -17.62 6.45
N ASN A 43 3.24 -16.57 6.01
CA ASN A 43 3.64 -15.68 4.94
C ASN A 43 3.85 -14.29 5.54
N GLN A 44 5.10 -13.83 5.53
CA GLN A 44 5.54 -12.56 6.11
C GLN A 44 6.10 -11.72 4.98
N GLU A 45 5.31 -10.78 4.50
CA GLU A 45 5.60 -10.01 3.29
C GLU A 45 5.21 -8.55 3.51
N ILE A 46 5.92 -7.68 2.80
CA ILE A 46 5.48 -6.31 2.55
C ILE A 46 5.01 -6.28 1.10
N SER A 47 3.74 -5.97 0.88
CA SER A 47 3.16 -5.81 -0.46
C SER A 47 2.86 -4.35 -0.72
N PHE A 48 3.13 -3.93 -1.96
CA PHE A 48 2.90 -2.60 -2.47
C PHE A 48 1.69 -2.59 -3.40
N TRP A 49 0.79 -1.64 -3.17
CA TRP A 49 -0.53 -1.61 -3.80
C TRP A 49 -0.80 -0.25 -4.42
N SER A 50 -1.56 -0.28 -5.50
CA SER A 50 -2.17 0.88 -6.13
C SER A 50 -3.68 0.76 -6.10
N ILE A 51 -4.37 1.88 -5.90
CA ILE A 51 -5.80 2.02 -6.11
C ILE A 51 -6.07 3.26 -6.93
N LYS A 52 -6.97 3.19 -7.91
CA LYS A 52 -7.36 4.36 -8.70
C LYS A 52 -7.86 5.48 -7.80
N ASN A 53 -7.34 6.69 -8.01
CA ASN A 53 -7.76 7.85 -7.25
C ASN A 53 -9.19 8.25 -7.65
N PRO A 54 -10.17 8.19 -6.73
CA PRO A 54 -11.57 8.47 -7.04
C PRO A 54 -11.80 9.91 -7.52
N ASP A 55 -10.90 10.84 -7.18
CA ASP A 55 -10.98 12.23 -7.64
C ASP A 55 -10.77 12.35 -9.17
N PHE A 56 -10.13 11.36 -9.82
CA PHE A 56 -9.91 11.31 -11.27
C PHE A 56 -10.93 10.45 -12.02
N ALA A 57 -11.66 9.60 -11.31
CA ALA A 57 -12.66 8.71 -11.90
C ALA A 57 -13.97 9.44 -12.29
N GLN A 58 -14.13 10.71 -11.93
CA GLN A 58 -15.39 11.47 -12.06
C GLN A 58 -15.84 11.80 -13.50
N ASN A 59 -15.06 11.46 -14.53
CA ASN A 59 -15.39 11.83 -15.92
C ASN A 59 -16.16 10.77 -16.73
N ASN A 60 -16.35 9.55 -16.23
CA ASN A 60 -17.07 8.51 -16.97
C ASN A 60 -18.26 7.97 -16.17
N ALA A 61 -19.43 7.90 -16.80
CA ALA A 61 -20.73 7.47 -16.23
C ALA A 61 -20.80 5.99 -15.82
N THR A 62 -19.66 5.37 -15.53
CA THR A 62 -19.51 4.01 -15.02
C THR A 62 -19.41 4.04 -13.50
N PRO A 63 -19.86 2.98 -12.79
CA PRO A 63 -19.59 2.85 -11.35
C PRO A 63 -18.09 3.05 -11.10
N LEU A 64 -17.73 3.67 -9.98
CA LEU A 64 -16.34 3.72 -9.49
C LEU A 64 -15.83 2.28 -9.38
N GLU A 65 -15.16 1.79 -10.42
CA GLU A 65 -14.42 0.54 -10.36
C GLU A 65 -13.22 0.80 -9.44
N PHE A 66 -13.33 0.35 -8.20
CA PHE A 66 -12.21 0.27 -7.27
C PHE A 66 -11.25 -0.79 -7.80
N ASP A 67 -10.35 -0.38 -8.69
CA ASP A 67 -9.27 -1.22 -9.20
C ASP A 67 -8.10 -1.14 -8.22
N ILE A 68 -8.03 -2.14 -7.32
CA ILE A 68 -6.91 -2.34 -6.41
C ILE A 68 -5.98 -3.38 -7.02
N CYS A 69 -4.72 -2.98 -7.25
CA CYS A 69 -3.72 -3.83 -7.87
C CYS A 69 -2.49 -3.97 -6.96
N GLU A 70 -2.01 -5.21 -6.76
CA GLU A 70 -0.71 -5.45 -6.15
C GLU A 70 0.39 -5.18 -7.19
N ILE A 71 1.20 -4.15 -6.96
CA ILE A 71 2.35 -3.81 -7.81
C ILE A 71 3.46 -4.84 -7.61
N GLY A 72 3.65 -5.29 -6.37
CA GLY A 72 4.62 -6.33 -6.04
C GLY A 72 4.80 -6.50 -4.54
N SER A 73 5.56 -7.53 -4.17
CA SER A 73 5.82 -7.88 -2.78
C SER A 73 7.25 -8.31 -2.52
N LEU A 74 7.65 -8.16 -1.26
CA LEU A 74 8.95 -8.54 -0.77
C LEU A 74 8.80 -9.35 0.51
N GLN A 75 9.52 -10.48 0.57
CA GLN A 75 9.61 -11.30 1.76
C GLN A 75 10.25 -10.54 2.93
N HIS A 76 9.64 -10.66 4.10
CA HIS A 76 10.03 -9.99 5.32
C HIS A 76 10.46 -11.00 6.38
N LYS A 77 11.45 -10.64 7.20
CA LYS A 77 11.94 -11.50 8.28
C LYS A 77 11.18 -11.17 9.56
N GLY A 78 10.20 -12.00 9.90
CA GLY A 78 9.30 -11.83 11.04
C GLY A 78 8.01 -11.11 10.66
N ASP A 79 6.99 -11.20 11.50
CA ASP A 79 5.70 -10.55 11.24
C ASP A 79 5.86 -9.04 11.12
N VAL A 80 5.16 -8.43 10.17
CA VAL A 80 5.21 -6.98 9.94
C VAL A 80 4.20 -6.30 10.87
N ASN A 81 4.66 -5.90 12.06
CA ASN A 81 3.80 -5.31 13.09
C ASN A 81 3.44 -3.85 12.81
N CYS A 82 4.34 -3.10 12.17
CA CYS A 82 4.09 -1.72 11.80
C CYS A 82 4.85 -1.33 10.52
N ILE A 83 4.29 -0.37 9.80
CA ILE A 83 4.83 0.24 8.59
C ILE A 83 4.68 1.75 8.75
N GLN A 84 5.75 2.50 8.52
CA GLN A 84 5.75 3.95 8.60
C GLN A 84 6.51 4.55 7.40
N PRO A 85 5.88 5.38 6.55
CA PRO A 85 6.57 6.06 5.47
C PRO A 85 7.57 7.07 6.03
N HIS A 86 8.69 7.20 5.34
CA HIS A 86 9.73 8.18 5.57
C HIS A 86 9.82 9.10 4.34
N GLY A 87 8.88 10.05 4.27
CA GLY A 87 8.68 10.88 3.08
C GLY A 87 8.24 10.04 1.88
N THR A 88 8.67 10.46 0.69
CA THR A 88 8.42 9.78 -0.59
C THR A 88 9.47 8.69 -0.91
N ASP A 89 10.57 8.66 -0.16
CA ASP A 89 11.79 7.98 -0.59
C ASP A 89 11.95 6.57 0.00
N GLY A 90 11.17 6.25 1.02
CA GLY A 90 11.29 4.97 1.69
C GLY A 90 10.33 4.77 2.84
N VAL A 91 10.42 3.57 3.42
CA VAL A 91 9.49 3.05 4.42
C VAL A 91 10.27 2.32 5.49
N LEU A 92 9.87 2.54 6.74
CA LEU A 92 10.35 1.80 7.90
C LEU A 92 9.34 0.71 8.29
N THR A 93 9.83 -0.47 8.63
CA THR A 93 9.00 -1.52 9.24
C THR A 93 9.56 -1.99 10.57
N GLY A 94 8.67 -2.31 11.50
CA GLY A 94 9.00 -2.96 12.76
C GLY A 94 8.51 -4.40 12.75
N SER A 95 9.40 -5.33 13.10
CA SER A 95 9.13 -6.77 13.05
C SER A 95 8.94 -7.41 14.41
N SER A 96 8.19 -8.52 14.48
CA SER A 96 8.02 -9.33 15.70
C SER A 96 9.32 -9.95 16.24
N ASN A 97 10.38 -10.06 15.42
CA ASN A 97 11.69 -10.55 15.86
C ASN A 97 12.62 -9.45 16.40
N GLY A 98 12.12 -8.23 16.60
CA GLY A 98 12.91 -7.11 17.13
C GLY A 98 13.77 -6.39 16.09
N THR A 99 13.58 -6.66 14.80
CA THR A 99 14.26 -5.93 13.71
C THR A 99 13.48 -4.71 13.25
N ILE A 100 14.21 -3.65 12.89
CA ILE A 100 13.69 -2.49 12.17
C ILE A 100 14.36 -2.48 10.79
N ASN A 101 13.56 -2.46 9.73
CA ASN A 101 14.07 -2.43 8.36
C ASN A 101 13.72 -1.10 7.69
N TYR A 102 14.61 -0.61 6.83
CA TYR A 102 14.35 0.51 5.93
C TYR A 102 14.35 0.00 4.49
N PHE A 103 13.26 0.26 3.76
CA PHE A 103 13.11 -0.07 2.35
C PHE A 103 13.10 1.22 1.54
N LYS A 104 13.99 1.33 0.56
CA LYS A 104 13.99 2.44 -0.39
C LYS A 104 12.93 2.16 -1.46
N LEU A 105 12.05 3.12 -1.70
CA LEU A 105 11.12 3.06 -2.82
C LEU A 105 11.85 3.54 -4.08
N ILE A 106 11.90 2.71 -5.11
CA ILE A 106 12.45 3.06 -6.42
C ILE A 106 11.29 3.09 -7.40
N VAL A 107 10.75 4.27 -7.65
CA VAL A 107 9.83 4.51 -8.76
C VAL A 107 10.70 4.70 -10.00
N SER A 108 10.62 3.77 -10.95
CA SER A 108 11.34 3.88 -12.22
C SER A 108 10.46 4.66 -13.20
N CYS A 109 10.94 5.81 -13.68
CA CYS A 109 10.28 6.59 -14.73
C CYS A 109 10.45 5.94 -16.11
#